data_AF-A0A2R6KAP4-F1
#
_entry.id   AF-A0A2R6KAP4-F1
#
_cell.length_a   1.000
_cell.length_b   1.000
_cell.length_c   1.000
_cell.angle_alpha   90.00
_cell.angle_beta   90.00
_cell.angle_gamma   90.00
#
_symmetry.space_group_name_H-M   'P 1'
#
loop_
_entity.id
_entity.type
_entity.pdbx_description
1 polymer ?
#
loop_
_entity_poly.entity_id
_entity_poly.type
_entity_poly.pdbx_seq_one_letter_code
_entity_poly.pdbx_strand_id
1 'polypeptide(L)' 'MTTVTSKGQITIPSRLRERFGLEEGTKLMIVPTDYGLVLKKLEFPSIEEFQRRVEERAETTDLSPGEVDQLVHEARDADE' A
#
# COMPACT_ATOMS: atom_id res chain seq x y z
N MET A 1 -13.49 -23.42 3.36
CA MET A 1 -13.28 -23.38 1.90
C MET A 1 -14.04 -22.18 1.37
N THR A 2 -13.39 -21.30 0.61
CA THR A 2 -14.03 -20.17 -0.09
C THR A 2 -13.82 -20.39 -1.58
N THR A 3 -14.74 -19.92 -2.41
CA THR A 3 -14.67 -20.10 -3.86
C THR A 3 -14.39 -18.76 -4.52
N VAL A 4 -13.58 -18.79 -5.58
CA VAL A 4 -13.33 -17.62 -6.42
C VAL A 4 -14.50 -17.45 -7.39
N THR A 5 -15.10 -16.26 -7.42
CA THR A 5 -16.18 -15.97 -8.37
C THR A 5 -15.64 -15.86 -9.79
N SER A 6 -16.52 -15.85 -10.80
CA SER A 6 -16.12 -15.63 -12.21
C SER A 6 -15.37 -14.33 -12.46
N LYS A 7 -15.49 -13.35 -11.55
CA LYS A 7 -14.80 -12.06 -11.58
C LYS A 7 -13.54 -12.02 -10.72
N GLY A 8 -13.07 -13.18 -10.22
CA GLY A 8 -11.88 -13.25 -9.37
C GLY A 8 -12.09 -12.80 -7.92
N GLN A 9 -13.34 -12.62 -7.47
CA GLN A 9 -13.61 -12.18 -6.10
C GLN A 9 -13.60 -13.37 -5.13
N ILE A 10 -13.15 -13.15 -3.89
CA ILE A 10 -13.20 -14.14 -2.82
C ILE A 10 -14.07 -13.63 -1.67
N THR A 11 -14.87 -14.53 -1.10
CA THR A 11 -15.68 -14.19 0.08
C THR A 11 -14.85 -14.38 1.35
N ILE A 12 -14.79 -13.35 2.19
CA ILE A 12 -14.16 -13.40 3.51
C ILE A 12 -15.24 -13.73 4.57
N PRO A 13 -15.15 -14.87 5.27
CA PRO A 13 -16.07 -15.23 6.35
C PRO A 13 -16.15 -14.14 7.43
N SER A 14 -17.35 -13.90 7.99
CA SER A 14 -17.58 -12.85 9.01
C SER A 14 -16.61 -12.92 10.18
N ARG A 15 -16.34 -14.14 10.69
CA ARG A 15 -15.38 -14.36 11.78
C ARG A 15 -13.98 -13.79 11.50
N LEU A 16 -13.52 -13.84 10.24
CA LEU A 16 -12.23 -13.26 9.87
C LEU A 16 -12.34 -11.74 9.69
N ARG A 17 -13.46 -11.25 9.14
CA ARG A 17 -13.71 -9.81 9.03
C ARG A 17 -13.70 -9.12 10.39
N GLU A 18 -14.40 -9.68 11.37
CA GLU A 18 -14.44 -9.17 12.74
C GLU A 18 -13.07 -9.23 13.41
N ARG A 19 -12.37 -10.36 13.30
CA ARG A 19 -11.04 -10.56 13.90
C ARG A 19 -9.98 -9.60 13.36
N PHE A 20 -10.04 -9.27 12.08
CA PHE A 20 -9.05 -8.43 11.41
C PHE A 20 -9.54 -7.00 11.12
N GLY A 21 -10.73 -6.63 11.61
CA GLY A 21 -11.31 -5.30 11.39
C GLY A 21 -11.42 -4.95 9.91
N LEU A 22 -11.91 -5.89 9.11
CA LEU A 22 -12.13 -5.73 7.67
C LEU A 22 -13.58 -5.30 7.43
N GLU A 23 -13.74 -4.01 7.20
CA GLU A 23 -15.02 -3.38 6.90
C GLU A 23 -15.15 -3.09 5.40
N GLU A 24 -16.37 -2.78 4.96
CA GLU A 24 -16.59 -2.31 3.60
C GLU A 24 -15.71 -1.08 3.30
N GLY A 25 -15.04 -1.09 2.14
CA GLY A 25 -14.08 -0.03 1.78
C GLY A 25 -12.66 -0.21 2.33
N THR A 26 -12.39 -1.21 3.16
CA THR A 26 -11.02 -1.51 3.62
C THR A 26 -10.12 -1.85 2.44
N LYS A 27 -9.05 -1.07 2.24
CA LYS A 27 -8.04 -1.35 1.22
C LYS A 27 -7.06 -2.40 1.73
N LEU A 28 -6.78 -3.40 0.89
CA LEU A 28 -5.84 -4.47 1.18
C LEU A 28 -4.72 -4.46 0.15
N MET A 29 -3.49 -4.70 0.60
CA MET A 29 -2.36 -5.01 -0.24
C MET A 29 -2.23 -6.52 -0.39
N ILE A 30 -2.03 -6.98 -1.62
CA ILE A 30 -1.83 -8.38 -1.95
C ILE A 30 -0.35 -8.60 -2.21
N VAL A 31 0.27 -9.48 -1.43
CA VAL A 31 1.70 -9.82 -1.58
C VAL A 31 1.82 -11.29 -1.95
N PRO A 32 2.42 -11.63 -3.11
CA PRO A 32 2.73 -13.01 -3.44
C PRO A 32 3.88 -13.52 -2.56
N THR A 33 3.78 -14.78 -2.16
CA THR A 33 4.77 -15.51 -1.38
C THR A 33 4.92 -16.92 -1.95
N ASP A 34 5.97 -17.64 -1.55
CA ASP A 34 6.22 -19.02 -2.04
C ASP A 34 5.08 -19.99 -1.73
N TYR A 35 4.25 -19.68 -0.72
CA TYR A 35 3.15 -20.53 -0.24
C TYR A 35 1.77 -20.00 -0.63
N GLY A 36 1.68 -18.90 -1.39
CA GLY A 36 0.42 -18.31 -1.84
C GLY A 36 0.36 -16.79 -1.67
N LEU A 37 -0.85 -16.26 -1.42
CA LEU A 37 -1.09 -14.82 -1.33
C LEU A 37 -1.31 -14.41 0.14
N VAL A 38 -0.61 -13.36 0.55
CA VAL A 38 -0.83 -12.70 1.84
C VAL A 38 -1.60 -11.41 1.61
N LEU A 39 -2.71 -11.25 2.32
CA LEU A 39 -3.49 -10.02 2.35
C LEU A 39 -3.10 -9.21 3.59
N LYS A 40 -2.62 -7.98 3.38
CA LYS A 40 -2.31 -7.04 4.46
C LYS A 40 -3.27 -5.86 4.42
N LYS A 41 -3.82 -5.49 5.57
CA LYS A 41 -4.58 -4.24 5.71
C LYS A 41 -3.66 -3.05 5.45
N LEU A 42 -4.08 -2.17 4.56
CA LEU A 42 -3.38 -0.90 4.34
C LEU A 42 -3.92 0.11 5.35
N GLU A 43 -3.08 0.46 6.32
CA GLU A 43 -3.28 1.63 7.15
C GLU A 43 -2.50 2.77 6.50
N PHE A 44 -3.20 3.62 5.76
CA PHE A 44 -2.59 4.83 5.24
C PHE A 44 -2.42 5.81 6.41
N PRO A 45 -1.21 6.34 6.64
CA PRO A 45 -1.05 7.44 7.57
C PRO A 45 -1.95 8.60 7.11
N SER A 46 -2.41 9.41 8.06
CA SER A 46 -3.07 10.67 7.68
C SER A 46 -2.09 11.53 6.86
N ILE A 47 -2.62 12.45 6.04
CA ILE A 47 -1.78 13.39 5.27
C ILE A 47 -0.85 14.16 6.22
N GLU A 48 -1.33 14.53 7.41
CA GLU A 48 -0.55 15.20 8.44
C GLU A 48 0.57 14.32 9.00
N GLU A 49 0.29 13.04 9.27
CA GLU A 49 1.32 12.10 9.73
C GLU A 49 2.36 11.84 8.63
N PHE A 50 1.92 11.74 7.38
CA PHE A 50 2.80 11.60 6.23
C PHE A 50 3.71 12.82 6.07
N GLN A 51 3.15 14.04 6.11
CA GLN A 51 3.90 15.29 6.05
C GLN A 51 4.95 15.38 7.16
N ARG A 52 4.57 15.08 8.41
CA ARG A 52 5.51 15.07 9.54
C ARG A 52 6.67 14.08 9.32
N ARG A 53 6.38 12.87 8.83
CA ARG A 53 7.43 11.87 8.53
C ARG A 53 8.36 12.29 7.39
N VAL A 54 7.84 13.04 6.42
CA VAL A 54 8.64 13.60 5.32
C VAL A 54 9.51 14.73 5.84
N GLU A 55 8.97 15.62 6.67
CA GLU A 55 9.69 16.75 7.26
C GLU A 55 10.87 16.27 8.14
N GLU A 56 10.64 15.28 9.01
CA GLU A 56 11.69 14.64 9.82
C GLU A 56 12.83 14.02 8.97
N ARG A 57 12.53 13.53 7.76
CA ARG A 57 13.53 12.96 6.85
C ARG A 57 14.23 14.02 6.00
N ALA A 58 13.53 15.08 5.64
CA ALA A 58 14.09 16.19 4.87
C ALA A 58 15.24 16.87 5.63
N GLU A 59 15.18 16.94 6.96
CA GLU A 59 16.29 17.45 7.79
C GLU A 59 17.60 16.67 7.64
N THR A 60 17.54 15.42 7.15
CA THR A 60 18.71 14.54 6.97
C THR A 60 19.16 14.40 5.53
N THR A 61 18.45 15.04 4.59
CA THR A 61 18.62 14.85 3.15
C THR A 61 18.85 16.20 2.46
N ASP A 62 20.09 16.46 2.04
CA ASP A 62 20.42 17.59 1.16
C ASP A 62 20.05 17.23 -0.29
N LEU A 63 18.76 17.19 -0.60
CA LEU A 63 18.28 17.12 -1.98
C LEU A 63 17.54 18.40 -2.32
N SER A 64 17.98 19.04 -3.40
CA SER A 64 17.28 20.18 -3.94
C SER A 64 15.98 19.75 -4.65
N PRO A 65 14.99 20.64 -4.76
CA PRO A 65 13.76 20.36 -5.51
C PRO A 65 14.01 19.91 -6.96
N GLY A 66 15.08 20.41 -7.60
CA GLY A 66 15.43 20.04 -8.97
C GLY A 66 15.95 18.61 -9.11
N GLU A 67 16.70 18.12 -8.10
CA GLU A 67 17.17 16.73 -8.07
C GLU A 67 16.03 15.75 -7.85
N VAL A 68 15.04 16.13 -7.02
CA VAL A 68 13.82 15.34 -6.83
C VAL A 68 13.04 15.21 -8.14
N ASP A 69 12.90 16.30 -8.89
CA ASP A 69 12.17 16.30 -10.16
C ASP A 69 12.86 15.41 -11.21
N GLN A 70 14.20 15.46 -11.25
CA GLN A 70 14.99 14.61 -12.13
C GLN A 70 14.85 13.12 -11.78
N LEU A 71 14.91 12.76 -10.48
CA LEU A 71 14.71 11.39 -10.02
C LEU A 71 13.30 10.85 -10.34
N VAL A 72 12.27 11.70 -10.24
CA VAL A 72 10.89 11.33 -10.59
C VAL A 72 10.74 11.12 -12.09
N HIS A 73 11.39 11.94 -12.93
CA HIS A 73 11.41 11.72 -14.37
C HIS A 73 12.11 10.42 -14.74
N GLU A 74 13.30 10.17 -14.19
CA GLU A 74 14.09 8.98 -14.47
C GLU A 74 13.35 7.68 -14.06
N ALA A 75 12.63 7.70 -12.93
CA ALA A 75 11.82 6.57 -12.49
C ALA A 75 10.59 6.32 -13.40
N ARG A 76 9.99 7.36 -13.98
CA ARG A 76 8.85 7.23 -14.90
C ARG A 76 9.28 6.65 -16.25
N ASP A 77 10.45 7.04 -16.74
CA ASP A 77 10.99 6.57 -18.01
C ASP A 77 11.51 5.13 -17.93
N ALA A 78 11.83 4.63 -16.72
CA ALA A 78 12.32 3.26 -16.50
C ALA A 78 11.20 2.20 -16.45
N ASP A 79 9.93 2.59 -16.31
CA ASP A 79 8.76 1.72 -16.31
C ASP A 79 8.10 1.57 -17.72
N GLU A 80 8.65 2.22 -18.75
CA GLU A 80 8.34 2.02 -20.19
C GLU A 80 9.29 1.03 -20.87
#